data_AF-E7RRW1-F1
#
_entry.id   AF-E7RRW1-F1
#
_cell.length_a   1.000
_cell.length_b   1.000
_cell.length_c   1.000
_cell.angle_alpha   90.00
_cell.angle_beta   90.00
_cell.angle_gamma   90.00
#
_symmetry.space_group_name_H-M   'P 1'
#
loop_
_entity.id
_entity.type
_entity.pdbx_description
1 polymer ?
#
loop_
_entity_poly.entity_id
_entity_poly.type
_entity_poly.pdbx_seq_one_letter_code
_entity_poly.pdbx_strand_id
1 'polypeptide(L)'
;MKKIFLLLFVAAVAFIACSKDDNSSTYDALRPVPIRAAAGSRAYVHGNLLSGKDVVKQTWGMRGVYPDGTAMQGPKSFTAEMRDTVNPALKLLMKDVIFTVYKEEKPRLETFFLTLRDVVFERDIYIENGDTTFCGYAKDYSGPLINPTTCDTIAYVPNAQLEAAEKLVRAAYERGEYDRCYQILEKAYTFIPITGAQWRKLKAENKN
;
A
#
# COMPACT_ATOMS: atom_id res chain seq x y z
N MET A 1 35.88 -0.66 4.30
CA MET A 1 35.02 -1.76 3.83
C MET A 1 33.93 -2.03 4.86
N LYS A 2 32.70 -1.57 4.65
CA LYS A 2 31.53 -1.99 5.44
C LYS A 2 30.56 -2.68 4.49
N LYS A 3 30.49 -4.01 4.59
CA LYS A 3 29.61 -4.85 3.78
C LYS A 3 28.19 -4.64 4.30
N ILE A 4 27.37 -3.92 3.54
CA ILE A 4 25.94 -3.80 3.79
C ILE A 4 25.31 -5.09 3.28
N PHE A 5 24.89 -5.96 4.20
CA PHE A 5 24.11 -7.15 3.86
C PHE A 5 22.71 -6.71 3.43
N LEU A 6 22.42 -6.82 2.14
CA LEU A 6 21.08 -6.68 1.58
C LEU A 6 20.36 -8.02 1.80
N LEU A 7 19.49 -8.10 2.81
CA LEU A 7 18.63 -9.25 3.04
C LEU A 7 17.47 -9.24 2.02
N LEU A 8 17.61 -10.02 0.95
CA LEU A 8 16.54 -10.37 0.02
C LEU A 8 15.58 -11.36 0.71
N PHE A 9 14.44 -10.88 1.17
CA PHE A 9 13.33 -11.74 1.59
C PHE A 9 12.56 -12.21 0.35
N VAL A 10 12.89 -13.40 -0.15
CA VAL A 10 12.07 -14.11 -1.13
C VAL A 10 11.08 -14.97 -0.36
N ALA A 11 9.88 -14.45 -0.12
CA ALA A 11 8.78 -15.25 0.41
C ALA A 11 8.17 -16.07 -0.75
N ALA A 12 8.59 -17.33 -0.89
CA ALA A 12 7.95 -18.28 -1.78
C ALA A 12 6.56 -18.63 -1.22
N VAL A 13 5.50 -18.08 -1.83
CA VAL A 13 4.12 -18.42 -1.49
C VAL A 13 3.67 -19.57 -2.38
N ALA A 14 3.66 -20.80 -1.84
CA ALA A 14 3.02 -21.94 -2.48
C ALA A 14 1.51 -21.91 -2.19
N PHE A 15 0.68 -21.78 -3.22
CA PHE A 15 -0.76 -22.02 -3.12
C PHE A 15 -1.11 -23.29 -3.89
N ILE A 16 -1.47 -24.33 -3.16
CA ILE A 16 -2.07 -25.56 -3.68
C ILE A 16 -3.49 -25.19 -4.15
N ALA A 17 -3.77 -25.38 -5.43
CA ALA A 17 -5.11 -25.25 -6.00
C ALA A 17 -5.65 -26.66 -6.28
N CYS A 18 -6.69 -27.09 -5.57
CA CYS A 18 -7.62 -28.14 -5.99
C CYS A 18 -8.77 -28.31 -4.98
N SER A 19 -9.92 -27.68 -5.25
CA SER A 19 -11.26 -28.32 -5.24
C SER A 19 -12.26 -27.35 -5.89
N LYS A 20 -13.16 -27.90 -6.71
CA LYS A 20 -14.28 -27.20 -7.33
C LYS A 20 -15.46 -27.30 -6.36
N ASP A 21 -15.49 -26.42 -5.37
CA ASP A 21 -16.68 -26.18 -4.56
C ASP A 21 -17.40 -24.96 -5.14
N ASP A 22 -18.74 -24.92 -5.08
CA ASP A 22 -19.57 -23.74 -5.39
C ASP A 22 -19.27 -22.64 -4.35
N ASN A 23 -18.11 -21.99 -4.52
CA ASN A 23 -17.47 -21.10 -3.53
C ASN A 23 -17.78 -19.63 -3.84
N SER A 24 -19.00 -19.31 -4.28
CA SER A 24 -19.40 -17.93 -4.51
C SER A 24 -19.59 -17.22 -3.17
N SER A 25 -18.54 -16.58 -2.68
CA SER A 25 -18.61 -15.71 -1.50
C SER A 25 -19.48 -14.49 -1.78
N THR A 26 -20.17 -13.94 -0.78
CA THR A 26 -20.88 -12.67 -0.93
C THR A 26 -19.88 -11.52 -1.04
N TYR A 27 -19.99 -10.71 -2.09
CA TYR A 27 -19.18 -9.50 -2.24
C TYR A 27 -19.60 -8.43 -1.21
N ASP A 28 -18.65 -7.97 -0.41
CA ASP A 28 -18.81 -6.83 0.52
C ASP A 28 -17.90 -5.67 0.07
N ALA A 29 -18.53 -4.63 -0.48
CA ALA A 29 -17.87 -3.43 -0.97
C ALA A 29 -17.10 -2.65 0.11
N LEU A 30 -17.57 -2.69 1.35
CA LEU A 30 -17.02 -1.92 2.47
C LEU A 30 -16.06 -2.75 3.32
N ARG A 31 -15.81 -4.00 2.96
CA ARG A 31 -14.81 -4.83 3.61
C ARG A 31 -13.43 -4.15 3.52
N PRO A 32 -12.77 -3.88 4.66
CA PRO A 32 -11.50 -3.18 4.66
C PRO A 32 -10.36 -4.11 4.24
N VAL A 33 -9.60 -3.75 3.21
CA VAL A 33 -8.36 -4.42 2.81
C VAL A 33 -7.19 -3.76 3.55
N PRO A 34 -6.62 -4.41 4.58
CA PRO A 34 -5.58 -3.79 5.40
C PRO A 34 -4.23 -3.78 4.67
N ILE A 35 -3.60 -2.62 4.65
CA ILE A 35 -2.21 -2.41 4.21
C ILE A 35 -1.33 -2.39 5.47
N ARG A 36 -0.40 -3.35 5.57
CA ARG A 36 0.44 -3.54 6.78
C ARG A 36 1.93 -3.53 6.43
N ALA A 37 2.74 -3.25 7.44
CA ALA A 37 4.18 -3.39 7.31
C ALA A 37 4.57 -4.86 7.17
N ALA A 38 5.57 -5.16 6.35
CA ALA A 38 6.23 -6.45 6.35
C ALA A 38 6.77 -6.76 7.76
N ALA A 39 6.58 -8.01 8.22
CA ALA A 39 6.97 -8.41 9.56
C ALA A 39 8.47 -8.11 9.82
N GLY A 40 8.76 -7.43 10.91
CA GLY A 40 10.14 -7.05 11.29
C GLY A 40 10.77 -5.91 10.47
N SER A 41 10.09 -5.36 9.46
CA SER A 41 10.62 -4.27 8.64
C SER A 41 10.68 -2.94 9.40
N ARG A 42 11.81 -2.23 9.25
CA ARG A 42 12.11 -0.94 9.89
C ARG A 42 13.09 -0.16 9.02
N ALA A 43 13.01 1.17 9.04
CA ALA A 43 14.00 2.05 8.39
C ALA A 43 14.37 3.21 9.31
N TYR A 44 15.56 3.78 9.12
CA TYR A 44 15.93 5.04 9.75
C TYR A 44 15.76 6.18 8.74
N VAL A 45 14.92 7.17 9.07
CA VAL A 45 14.57 8.30 8.20
C VAL A 45 14.79 9.59 8.99
N HIS A 46 15.71 10.44 8.53
CA HIS A 46 16.20 11.62 9.27
C HIS A 46 16.59 11.30 10.73
N GLY A 47 17.32 10.19 10.95
CA GLY A 47 17.76 9.77 12.28
C GLY A 47 16.70 9.08 13.14
N ASN A 48 15.43 9.09 12.73
CA ASN A 48 14.33 8.46 13.47
C ASN A 48 14.03 7.06 12.91
N LEU A 49 13.83 6.09 13.81
CA LEU A 49 13.36 4.76 13.43
C LEU A 49 11.89 4.83 13.01
N LEU A 50 11.60 4.59 11.74
CA LEU A 50 10.26 4.34 11.24
C LEU A 50 9.90 2.87 11.38
N SER A 51 9.02 2.58 12.34
CA SER A 51 8.30 1.32 12.41
C SER A 51 7.08 1.33 11.49
N GLY A 52 6.46 0.16 11.27
CA GLY A 52 5.15 0.09 10.61
C GLY A 52 4.07 0.96 11.28
N LYS A 53 4.10 1.10 12.61
CA LYS A 53 3.20 1.99 13.35
C LYS A 53 3.43 3.45 13.01
N ASP A 54 4.68 3.85 12.84
CA ASP A 54 5.02 5.23 12.50
C ASP A 54 4.60 5.55 11.07
N VAL A 55 4.78 4.62 10.13
CA VAL A 55 4.26 4.78 8.76
C VAL A 55 2.75 4.98 8.75
N VAL A 56 1.99 4.16 9.49
CA VAL A 56 0.52 4.27 9.57
C VAL A 56 0.08 5.60 10.16
N LYS A 57 0.81 6.13 11.15
CA LYS A 57 0.52 7.44 11.76
C LYS A 57 0.91 8.60 10.85
N GLN A 58 2.03 8.50 10.14
CA GLN A 58 2.64 9.62 9.42
C GLN A 58 2.22 9.71 7.96
N THR A 59 1.68 8.66 7.35
CA THR A 59 1.26 8.70 5.94
C THR A 59 0.20 9.77 5.73
N TRP A 60 0.44 10.73 4.84
CA TRP A 60 -0.57 11.66 4.31
C TRP A 60 -1.40 10.96 3.24
N GLY A 61 -0.72 10.32 2.28
CA GLY A 61 -1.40 9.58 1.23
C GLY A 61 -0.52 8.55 0.55
N MET A 62 -1.18 7.70 -0.23
CA MET A 62 -0.55 6.67 -1.06
C MET A 62 -0.59 7.10 -2.52
N ARG A 63 0.54 6.99 -3.21
CA ARG A 63 0.68 7.24 -4.65
C ARG A 63 1.19 6.01 -5.35
N GLY A 64 1.11 6.04 -6.67
CA GLY A 64 1.63 5.03 -7.58
C GLY A 64 1.60 5.54 -9.02
N VAL A 65 1.93 4.64 -9.91
CA VAL A 65 2.04 4.85 -11.35
C VAL A 65 1.17 3.79 -12.04
N TYR A 66 0.40 4.19 -13.04
CA TYR A 66 -0.37 3.29 -13.89
C TYR A 66 0.58 2.43 -14.75
N PRO A 67 0.13 1.28 -15.27
CA PRO A 67 0.96 0.45 -16.16
C PRO A 67 1.46 1.16 -17.42
N ASP A 68 0.78 2.22 -17.86
CA ASP A 68 1.19 3.04 -19.00
C ASP A 68 2.27 4.09 -18.65
N GLY A 69 2.72 4.13 -17.39
CA GLY A 69 3.72 5.06 -16.89
C GLY A 69 3.16 6.39 -16.37
N THR A 70 1.85 6.62 -16.47
CA THR A 70 1.20 7.83 -15.98
C THR A 70 1.19 7.85 -14.45
N ALA A 71 1.50 8.97 -13.82
CA ALA A 71 1.38 9.09 -12.36
C ALA A 71 -0.08 9.27 -11.93
N MET A 72 -0.45 8.77 -10.74
CA MET A 72 -1.75 9.06 -10.14
C MET A 72 -2.01 10.57 -10.00
N GLN A 73 -3.20 11.02 -10.43
CA GLN A 73 -3.66 12.38 -10.19
C GLN A 73 -4.14 12.51 -8.74
N GLY A 74 -3.24 12.98 -7.88
CA GLY A 74 -3.48 13.08 -6.43
C GLY A 74 -3.26 11.76 -5.68
N PRO A 75 -2.98 11.82 -4.37
CA PRO A 75 -2.77 10.63 -3.56
C PRO A 75 -4.11 10.05 -3.08
N LYS A 76 -4.14 8.75 -2.80
CA LYS A 76 -5.17 8.15 -1.95
C LYS A 76 -4.93 8.58 -0.51
N SER A 77 -5.77 9.48 -0.01
CA SER A 77 -5.74 9.91 1.41
C SER A 77 -6.43 8.88 2.31
N PHE A 78 -6.03 8.86 3.59
CA PHE A 78 -6.60 7.99 4.61
C PHE A 78 -7.12 8.82 5.79
N THR A 79 -8.43 8.74 6.04
CA THR A 79 -9.07 9.38 7.21
C THR A 79 -8.71 8.66 8.51
N ALA A 80 -9.18 9.19 9.64
CA ALA A 80 -8.99 8.55 10.94
C ALA A 80 -9.56 7.11 10.98
N GLU A 81 -10.71 6.85 10.35
CA GLU A 81 -11.38 5.54 10.34
C GLU A 81 -10.62 4.51 9.47
N MET A 82 -9.93 5.01 8.44
CA MET A 82 -9.09 4.22 7.54
C MET A 82 -7.72 3.87 8.16
N ARG A 83 -7.47 4.26 9.41
CA ARG A 83 -6.24 3.97 10.16
C ARG A 83 -6.55 3.14 11.39
N ASP A 84 -5.79 2.07 11.58
CA ASP A 84 -5.75 1.34 12.84
C ASP A 84 -4.35 1.53 13.47
N THR A 85 -4.29 2.28 14.57
CA THR A 85 -3.03 2.51 15.29
C THR A 85 -2.78 1.53 16.44
N VAL A 86 -3.79 0.72 16.78
CA VAL A 86 -3.70 -0.35 17.78
C VAL A 86 -3.11 -1.59 17.14
N ASN A 87 -3.64 -1.98 15.97
CA ASN A 87 -3.09 -2.98 15.08
C ASN A 87 -2.63 -2.28 13.78
N PRO A 88 -1.38 -1.77 13.74
CA PRO A 88 -0.90 -0.87 12.69
C PRO A 88 -1.29 -1.28 11.26
N ALA A 89 -2.27 -0.56 10.70
CA ALA A 89 -2.71 -0.73 9.32
C ALA A 89 -3.32 0.56 8.75
N LEU A 90 -3.07 0.80 7.45
CA LEU A 90 -3.92 1.65 6.63
C LEU A 90 -4.98 0.75 5.97
N LYS A 91 -6.14 1.29 5.60
CA LYS A 91 -7.22 0.49 5.01
C LYS A 91 -7.56 1.03 3.63
N LEU A 92 -7.54 0.16 2.63
CA LEU A 92 -8.36 0.33 1.42
C LEU A 92 -9.73 -0.30 1.69
N LEU A 93 -10.69 -0.03 0.82
CA LEU A 93 -11.97 -0.74 0.80
C LEU A 93 -11.99 -1.69 -0.39
N MET A 94 -12.74 -2.78 -0.28
CA MET A 94 -12.87 -3.72 -1.40
C MET A 94 -13.36 -3.01 -2.66
N LYS A 95 -14.29 -2.05 -2.54
CA LYS A 95 -14.76 -1.20 -3.64
C LYS A 95 -13.68 -0.34 -4.32
N ASP A 96 -12.56 -0.10 -3.65
CA ASP A 96 -11.43 0.58 -4.26
C ASP A 96 -10.78 -0.34 -5.31
N VAL A 97 -10.83 -1.67 -5.13
CA VAL A 97 -10.16 -2.66 -6.01
C VAL A 97 -11.12 -3.50 -6.87
N ILE A 98 -12.34 -3.75 -6.40
CA ILE A 98 -13.41 -4.45 -7.15
C ILE A 98 -14.65 -3.64 -6.86
N PHE A 99 -15.22 -2.92 -7.82
CA PHE A 99 -16.32 -2.00 -7.58
C PHE A 99 -17.65 -2.53 -8.15
N THR A 100 -18.77 -2.14 -7.56
CA THR A 100 -20.08 -2.40 -8.15
C THR A 100 -20.47 -1.25 -9.07
N VAL A 101 -20.89 -1.58 -10.30
CA VAL A 101 -21.56 -0.60 -11.17
C VAL A 101 -23.04 -0.59 -10.82
N TYR A 102 -23.59 0.60 -10.57
CA TYR A 102 -25.02 0.75 -10.32
C TYR A 102 -25.83 0.20 -11.50
N LYS A 103 -26.78 -0.69 -11.21
CA LYS A 103 -27.62 -1.48 -12.17
C LYS A 103 -26.98 -2.71 -12.82
N GLU A 104 -25.80 -3.14 -12.38
CA GLU A 104 -25.25 -4.44 -12.78
C GLU A 104 -25.35 -5.45 -11.65
N GLU A 105 -25.81 -6.66 -11.97
CA GLU A 105 -25.94 -7.76 -11.00
C GLU A 105 -24.57 -8.30 -10.54
N LYS A 106 -23.49 -8.01 -11.29
CA LYS A 106 -22.13 -8.50 -11.00
C LYS A 106 -21.18 -7.33 -10.70
N PRO A 107 -20.45 -7.35 -9.56
CA PRO A 107 -19.34 -6.45 -9.32
C PRO A 107 -18.36 -6.49 -10.49
N ARG A 108 -17.81 -5.34 -10.90
CA ARG A 108 -16.74 -5.24 -11.90
C ARG A 108 -15.39 -5.19 -11.22
N LEU A 109 -14.42 -5.88 -11.79
CA LEU A 109 -13.03 -5.71 -11.36
C LEU A 109 -12.59 -4.27 -11.68
N GLU A 110 -12.35 -3.49 -10.63
CA GLU A 110 -11.63 -2.23 -10.74
C GLU A 110 -10.16 -2.61 -10.96
N THR A 111 -9.44 -1.88 -11.80
CA THR A 111 -8.05 -2.25 -12.10
C THR A 111 -7.04 -1.26 -11.58
N PHE A 112 -7.45 -0.06 -11.17
CA PHE A 112 -6.59 0.97 -10.63
C PHE A 112 -5.69 0.45 -9.52
N PHE A 113 -6.22 0.16 -8.33
CA PHE A 113 -5.37 -0.31 -7.22
C PHE A 113 -4.83 -1.73 -7.45
N LEU A 114 -5.37 -2.50 -8.40
CA LEU A 114 -4.80 -3.80 -8.76
C LEU A 114 -3.55 -3.67 -9.66
N THR A 115 -3.51 -2.64 -10.50
CA THR A 115 -2.50 -2.46 -11.55
C THR A 115 -1.48 -1.38 -11.25
N LEU A 116 -1.67 -0.61 -10.17
CA LEU A 116 -0.66 0.36 -9.72
C LEU A 116 0.70 -0.29 -9.53
N ARG A 117 1.73 0.45 -9.92
CA ARG A 117 3.15 0.15 -9.70
C ARG A 117 3.81 1.33 -9.01
N ASP A 118 5.04 1.12 -8.54
CA ASP A 118 5.83 2.14 -7.86
C ASP A 118 5.07 2.77 -6.69
N VAL A 119 4.32 1.93 -5.96
CA VAL A 119 3.43 2.39 -4.90
C VAL A 119 4.26 2.86 -3.72
N VAL A 120 4.04 4.10 -3.31
CA VAL A 120 4.72 4.76 -2.18
C VAL A 120 3.72 5.37 -1.22
N PHE A 121 4.11 5.43 0.05
CA PHE A 121 3.42 6.17 1.09
C PHE A 121 4.24 7.41 1.41
N GLU A 122 3.57 8.55 1.38
CA GLU A 122 4.19 9.84 1.58
C GLU A 122 3.70 10.47 2.87
N ARG A 123 4.53 11.30 3.49
CA ARG A 123 4.15 12.20 4.57
C ARG A 123 4.49 13.63 4.19
N ASP A 124 3.87 14.57 4.88
CA ASP A 124 4.17 15.97 4.77
C ASP A 124 5.26 16.39 5.77
N ILE A 125 6.27 17.11 5.29
CA ILE A 125 7.38 17.62 6.10
C ILE A 125 7.62 19.13 5.89
N TYR A 126 8.03 19.78 6.97
CA TYR A 126 8.52 21.14 6.98
C TYR A 126 10.04 21.12 7.09
N ILE A 127 10.71 21.85 6.20
CA ILE A 127 12.16 21.99 6.16
C ILE A 127 12.52 23.44 6.46
N GLU A 128 13.32 23.65 7.51
CA GLU A 128 13.84 24.96 7.89
C GLU A 128 15.32 24.82 8.23
N ASN A 129 16.18 25.62 7.58
CA ASN A 129 17.64 25.59 7.77
C ASN A 129 18.30 24.20 7.63
N GLY A 130 17.66 23.28 6.88
CA GLY A 130 18.12 21.90 6.69
C GLY A 130 17.54 20.88 7.67
N ASP A 131 16.88 21.33 8.73
CA ASP A 131 16.19 20.46 9.68
C ASP A 131 14.83 20.04 9.15
N THR A 132 14.47 18.77 9.33
CA THR A 132 13.22 18.19 8.84
C THR A 132 12.28 17.88 10.00
N THR A 133 11.08 18.45 9.96
CA THR A 133 10.03 18.22 10.94
C THR A 133 8.81 17.59 10.27
N PHE A 134 8.26 16.54 10.88
CA PHE A 134 6.98 15.97 10.45
C PHE A 134 5.85 16.96 10.77
N CYS A 135 5.02 17.29 9.78
CA CYS A 135 4.01 18.33 9.92
C CYS A 135 2.88 18.01 10.92
N GLY A 136 2.68 16.74 11.28
CA GLY A 136 1.54 16.32 12.09
C GLY A 136 0.21 16.50 11.36
N TYR A 137 -0.89 16.15 12.03
CA TYR A 137 -2.23 16.25 11.47
C TYR A 137 -3.25 16.76 12.49
N ALA A 138 -4.30 17.43 12.00
CA ALA A 138 -5.56 17.51 12.72
C ALA A 138 -6.03 16.09 13.10
N LYS A 139 -6.82 15.95 14.17
CA LYS A 139 -7.22 14.63 14.73
C LYS A 139 -7.92 13.73 13.70
N ASP A 140 -8.63 14.34 12.75
CA ASP A 140 -9.37 13.71 11.67
C ASP A 140 -8.55 13.50 10.39
N TYR A 141 -7.27 13.91 10.39
CA TYR A 141 -6.38 13.92 9.23
C TYR A 141 -6.86 14.84 8.08
N SER A 142 -7.66 15.88 8.38
CA SER A 142 -8.15 16.84 7.38
C SER A 142 -7.09 17.82 6.87
N GLY A 143 -5.96 17.95 7.57
CA GLY A 143 -4.87 18.84 7.16
C GLY A 143 -3.66 18.78 8.10
N PRO A 144 -2.53 19.35 7.65
CA PRO A 144 -1.29 19.40 8.42
C PRO A 144 -1.38 20.43 9.56
N LEU A 145 -0.70 20.18 10.69
CA LEU A 145 -0.62 21.16 11.80
C LEU A 145 0.45 22.23 11.56
N ILE A 146 1.44 21.93 10.73
CA ILE A 146 2.51 22.82 10.31
C ILE A 146 2.48 22.89 8.79
N ASN A 147 2.59 24.09 8.23
CA ASN A 147 2.61 24.27 6.77
C ASN A 147 3.72 23.43 6.13
N PRO A 148 3.41 22.50 5.22
CA PRO A 148 4.43 21.66 4.61
C PRO A 148 5.26 22.44 3.60
N THR A 149 6.55 22.13 3.55
CA THR A 149 7.43 22.57 2.46
C THR A 149 7.51 21.53 1.34
N THR A 150 7.36 20.25 1.67
CA THR A 150 7.45 19.16 0.69
C THR A 150 6.86 17.85 1.24
N CYS A 151 6.74 16.85 0.37
CA CYS A 151 6.34 15.49 0.72
C CYS A 151 7.56 14.56 0.70
N ASP A 152 7.64 13.64 1.67
CA ASP A 152 8.70 12.64 1.78
C ASP A 152 8.13 11.22 1.71
N THR A 153 8.80 10.34 0.98
CA THR A 153 8.44 8.92 0.90
C THR A 153 8.95 8.19 2.14
N ILE A 154 8.03 7.48 2.81
CA ILE A 154 8.31 6.79 4.09
C ILE A 154 8.09 5.28 4.04
N ALA A 155 7.43 4.78 3.00
CA ALA A 155 7.30 3.35 2.72
C ALA A 155 6.98 3.12 1.24
N TYR A 156 7.13 1.88 0.79
CA TYR A 156 6.71 1.45 -0.54
C TYR A 156 6.11 0.04 -0.51
N VAL A 157 5.32 -0.31 -1.52
CA VAL A 157 4.89 -1.70 -1.78
C VAL A 157 5.72 -2.25 -2.92
N PRO A 158 6.36 -3.44 -2.77
CA PRO A 158 7.15 -4.02 -3.85
C PRO A 158 6.34 -4.32 -5.11
N ASN A 159 6.84 -3.93 -6.30
CA ASN A 159 6.16 -4.16 -7.57
C ASN A 159 5.86 -5.65 -7.80
N ALA A 160 6.82 -6.51 -7.48
CA ALA A 160 6.67 -7.97 -7.62
C ALA A 160 5.48 -8.54 -6.83
N GLN A 161 5.10 -7.94 -5.70
CA GLN A 161 3.93 -8.38 -4.93
C GLN A 161 2.63 -8.03 -5.64
N LEU A 162 2.51 -6.82 -6.17
CA LEU A 162 1.32 -6.36 -6.90
C LEU A 162 1.18 -7.10 -8.24
N GLU A 163 2.28 -7.35 -8.96
CA GLU A 163 2.27 -8.13 -10.21
C GLU A 163 1.82 -9.57 -10.00
N ALA A 164 2.29 -10.23 -8.93
CA ALA A 164 1.86 -11.58 -8.60
C ALA A 164 0.38 -11.60 -8.17
N ALA A 165 -0.04 -10.62 -7.37
CA ALA A 165 -1.40 -10.51 -6.89
C ALA A 165 -2.40 -10.25 -8.02
N GLU A 166 -2.07 -9.41 -9.00
CA GLU A 166 -2.94 -9.07 -10.11
C GLU A 166 -3.46 -10.32 -10.83
N LYS A 167 -2.56 -11.24 -11.20
CA LYS A 167 -2.93 -12.48 -11.89
C LYS A 167 -3.86 -13.35 -11.06
N LEU A 168 -3.57 -13.45 -9.76
CA LEU A 168 -4.34 -14.29 -8.83
C LEU A 168 -5.73 -13.70 -8.55
N VAL A 169 -5.82 -12.38 -8.37
CA VAL A 169 -7.10 -11.68 -8.15
C VAL A 169 -7.99 -11.80 -9.38
N ARG A 170 -7.45 -11.59 -10.59
CA ARG A 170 -8.21 -11.76 -11.84
C ARG A 170 -8.83 -13.16 -11.94
N ALA A 171 -8.02 -14.20 -11.71
CA ALA A 171 -8.48 -15.58 -11.78
C ALA A 171 -9.53 -15.90 -10.69
N ALA A 172 -9.37 -15.41 -9.46
CA ALA A 172 -10.34 -15.60 -8.38
C ALA A 172 -11.65 -14.86 -8.66
N TYR A 173 -11.56 -13.63 -9.16
CA TYR A 173 -12.71 -12.81 -9.54
C TYR A 173 -13.53 -13.45 -10.67
N GLU A 174 -12.88 -14.01 -11.70
CA GLU A 174 -13.55 -14.76 -12.78
C GLU A 174 -14.36 -15.96 -12.28
N ARG A 175 -13.96 -16.54 -11.14
CA ARG A 175 -14.68 -17.63 -10.46
C ARG A 175 -15.70 -17.15 -9.42
N GLY A 176 -15.83 -15.84 -9.19
CA GLY A 176 -16.72 -15.28 -8.16
C GLY A 176 -16.21 -15.46 -6.72
N GLU A 177 -14.93 -15.77 -6.54
CA GLU A 177 -14.30 -16.03 -5.24
C GLU A 177 -13.82 -14.72 -4.57
N TYR A 178 -14.73 -13.82 -4.21
CA TYR A 178 -14.38 -12.52 -3.62
C TYR A 178 -13.62 -12.61 -2.28
N ASP A 179 -13.92 -13.61 -1.44
CA ASP A 179 -13.12 -13.89 -0.24
C ASP A 179 -11.67 -14.21 -0.58
N ARG A 180 -11.46 -14.92 -1.69
CA ARG A 180 -10.13 -15.24 -2.18
C ARG A 180 -9.41 -13.99 -2.71
N CYS A 181 -10.11 -13.13 -3.46
CA CYS A 181 -9.59 -11.83 -3.86
C CYS A 181 -9.13 -11.02 -2.65
N TYR A 182 -9.95 -10.94 -1.61
CA TYR A 182 -9.62 -10.26 -0.35
C TYR A 182 -8.32 -10.80 0.27
N GLN A 183 -8.20 -12.13 0.43
CA GLN A 183 -7.01 -12.76 1.02
C GLN A 183 -5.74 -12.51 0.22
N ILE A 184 -5.84 -12.45 -1.11
CA ILE A 184 -4.71 -12.14 -1.98
C ILE A 184 -4.30 -10.68 -1.78
N LEU A 185 -5.25 -9.75 -1.78
CA LEU A 185 -5.01 -8.32 -1.63
C LEU A 185 -4.43 -7.95 -0.25
N GLU A 186 -4.93 -8.58 0.82
CA GLU A 186 -4.40 -8.40 2.19
C GLU A 186 -2.90 -8.75 2.27
N LYS A 187 -2.42 -9.69 1.45
CA LYS A 187 -0.99 -10.03 1.39
C LYS A 187 -0.21 -9.13 0.44
N ALA A 188 -0.82 -8.76 -0.68
CA ALA A 188 -0.17 -7.98 -1.74
C ALA A 188 0.18 -6.56 -1.30
N TYR A 189 -0.71 -5.93 -0.53
CA TYR A 189 -0.52 -4.59 0.01
C TYR A 189 0.32 -4.60 1.30
N THR A 190 1.48 -5.26 1.25
CA THR A 190 2.45 -5.25 2.35
C THR A 190 3.53 -4.21 2.06
N PHE A 191 3.59 -3.16 2.88
CA PHE A 191 4.56 -2.09 2.71
C PHE A 191 5.87 -2.36 3.46
N ILE A 192 6.96 -1.76 2.99
CA ILE A 192 8.27 -1.76 3.62
C ILE A 192 8.67 -0.32 3.92
N PRO A 193 8.94 0.06 5.18
CA PRO A 193 9.46 1.39 5.52
C PRO A 193 10.77 1.67 4.79
N ILE A 194 10.92 2.88 4.25
CA ILE A 194 12.09 3.30 3.46
C ILE A 194 12.19 4.83 3.43
N THR A 195 13.37 5.38 3.17
CA THR A 195 13.50 6.81 2.79
C THR A 195 13.19 7.01 1.30
N GLY A 196 12.77 8.22 0.90
CA GLY A 196 12.62 8.53 -0.52
C GLY A 196 13.90 8.40 -1.33
N ALA A 197 15.06 8.71 -0.77
CA ALA A 197 16.34 8.52 -1.45
C ALA A 197 16.67 7.04 -1.72
N GLN A 198 16.45 6.17 -0.72
CA GLN A 198 16.65 4.72 -0.88
C GLN A 198 15.64 4.12 -1.86
N TRP A 199 14.37 4.56 -1.82
CA TRP A 199 13.37 4.09 -2.76
C TRP A 199 13.70 4.47 -4.21
N ARG A 200 14.08 5.72 -4.47
CA ARG A 200 14.52 6.15 -5.80
C ARG A 200 15.70 5.33 -6.32
N LYS A 201 16.62 4.94 -5.44
CA LYS A 201 17.72 4.03 -5.79
C LYS A 201 17.22 2.63 -6.16
N LEU A 202 16.33 2.04 -5.37
CA LEU A 202 15.73 0.72 -5.68
C LEU A 202 14.98 0.76 -7.03
N LYS A 203 14.23 1.82 -7.27
CA LYS A 203 13.51 2.03 -8.53
C LYS A 203 14.45 2.13 -9.73
N ALA A 204 15.54 2.91 -9.61
CA ALA A 204 16.55 3.02 -10.66
C ALA A 204 17.24 1.66 -10.96
N GLU A 205 17.30 0.76 -9.98
CA GLU A 205 17.83 -0.60 -10.12
C GLU A 205 16.76 -1.63 -10.56
N ASN A 206 15.49 -1.22 -10.73
CA ASN A 206 14.34 -2.10 -10.98
C ASN A 206 14.17 -3.22 -9.94
N LYS A 207 14.38 -2.89 -8.66
CA LYS A 207 14.29 -3.82 -7.51
C LYS A 207 13.21 -3.42 -6.49
N ASN A 208 12.38 -2.45 -6.84
CA ASN A 208 11.33 -1.94 -5.98
C ASN A 208 10.01 -2.69 -6.12
#